data_AF-A0A067EGI3-F1
#
_entry.id   AF-A0A067EGI3-F1
#
_cell.length_a   1.000
_cell.length_b   1.000
_cell.length_c   1.000
_cell.angle_alpha   90.00
_cell.angle_beta   90.00
_cell.angle_gamma   90.00
#
_symmetry.space_group_name_H-M   'P 1'
#
loop_
_entity.id
_entity.type
_entity.pdbx_description
1 polymer ?
#
loop_
_entity_poly.entity_id
_entity_poly.type
_entity_poly.pdbx_seq_one_letter_code
_entity_poly.pdbx_strand_id
1 'polypeptide(L)'
;VMYNSYKVPVGKKRNDLRNYIGVIVRERVPIIYDDWRKTHFQEKFKLSLKENTQVFKWMGIALRGFRCKLANEYILPNANNLSSLKKPPLEYEGIRKEDWKSFVDKILSKNFQVCLKLC
;
A
#
# COMPACT_ATOMS: atom_id res chain seq x y z
N VAL A 1 19.86 -9.31 7.05
CA VAL A 1 19.56 -9.72 5.65
C VAL A 1 20.87 -9.76 4.90
N MET A 2 21.13 -10.78 4.09
CA MET A 2 22.33 -10.79 3.24
C MET A 2 22.03 -10.05 1.94
N TYR A 3 23.03 -9.41 1.36
CA TYR A 3 22.92 -8.68 0.10
C TYR A 3 23.96 -9.22 -0.86
N ASN A 4 23.58 -9.42 -2.13
CA ASN A 4 24.55 -9.77 -3.17
C ASN A 4 25.37 -8.53 -3.61
N SER A 5 26.31 -8.71 -4.55
CA SER A 5 27.12 -7.63 -5.13
C SER A 5 26.28 -6.48 -5.72
N TYR A 6 25.06 -6.78 -6.17
CA TYR A 6 24.09 -5.82 -6.70
C TYR A 6 23.19 -5.16 -5.63
N LYS A 7 23.51 -5.32 -4.34
CA LYS A 7 22.71 -4.79 -3.21
C LYS A 7 21.26 -5.30 -3.22
N VAL A 8 21.03 -6.50 -3.73
CA VAL A 8 19.72 -7.18 -3.67
C VAL A 8 19.66 -8.09 -2.44
N PRO A 9 18.62 -7.99 -1.59
CA PRO A 9 18.41 -8.92 -0.48
C PRO A 9 18.31 -10.38 -0.93
N VAL A 10 19.11 -11.26 -0.32
CA VAL A 10 19.18 -12.71 -0.59
C VAL A 10 19.26 -13.52 0.71
N GLY A 11 19.11 -14.84 0.59
CA GLY A 11 19.17 -15.80 1.70
C GLY A 11 17.85 -15.94 2.48
N LYS A 12 17.87 -16.77 3.53
CA LYS A 12 16.68 -17.19 4.28
C LYS A 12 15.84 -16.02 4.85
N LYS A 13 16.49 -14.96 5.35
CA LYS A 13 15.82 -13.77 5.94
C LYS A 13 15.24 -12.79 4.91
N ARG A 14 15.32 -13.07 3.61
CA ARG A 14 14.79 -12.20 2.54
C ARG A 14 13.27 -12.05 2.65
N ASN A 15 12.56 -13.14 2.89
CA ASN A 15 11.10 -13.14 2.98
C ASN A 15 10.63 -12.40 4.23
N ASP A 16 11.33 -12.55 5.36
CA ASP A 16 11.04 -11.79 6.59
C ASP A 16 11.12 -10.28 6.34
N LEU A 17 12.16 -9.82 5.65
CA LEU A 17 12.28 -8.41 5.27
C LEU A 17 11.15 -7.96 4.35
N ARG A 18 10.81 -8.76 3.33
CA ARG A 18 9.70 -8.44 2.43
C ARG A 18 8.36 -8.34 3.18
N ASN A 19 8.11 -9.25 4.11
CA ASN A 19 6.91 -9.26 4.95
C ASN A 19 6.87 -8.05 5.88
N TYR A 20 8.00 -7.73 6.53
CA TYR A 20 8.14 -6.54 7.37
C TYR A 20 7.89 -5.25 6.58
N ILE A 21 8.43 -5.13 5.37
CA ILE A 21 8.13 -4.00 4.47
C ILE A 21 6.63 -3.90 4.19
N GLY A 22 5.96 -5.03 3.98
CA GLY A 22 4.50 -5.06 3.82
C GLY A 22 3.76 -4.48 5.02
N VAL A 23 4.17 -4.82 6.25
CA VAL A 23 3.61 -4.24 7.48
C VAL A 23 3.82 -2.73 7.53
N ILE A 24 5.05 -2.28 7.32
CA ILE A 24 5.40 -0.86 7.35
C ILE A 24 4.59 -0.06 6.31
N VAL A 25 4.43 -0.59 5.10
CA VAL A 25 3.63 0.08 4.06
C VAL A 25 2.18 0.25 4.50
N ARG A 26 1.56 -0.78 5.08
CA ARG A 26 0.17 -0.70 5.56
C ARG A 26 -0.02 0.32 6.69
N GLU A 27 0.95 0.40 7.60
CA GLU A 27 0.84 1.25 8.79
C GLU A 27 1.25 2.70 8.54
N ARG A 28 2.16 2.95 7.59
CA ARG A 28 2.87 4.23 7.50
C ARG A 28 2.67 4.96 6.17
N VAL A 29 2.25 4.28 5.11
CA VAL A 29 2.04 4.91 3.79
C VAL A 29 0.56 5.20 3.61
N PRO A 30 0.14 6.47 3.47
CA PRO A 30 -1.27 6.79 3.26
C PRO A 30 -1.82 6.18 1.97
N ILE A 31 -2.97 5.53 2.06
CA ILE A 31 -3.61 4.79 0.95
C ILE A 31 -4.04 5.67 -0.22
N ILE A 32 -4.13 6.98 -0.01
CA ILE A 32 -4.47 7.97 -1.04
C ILE A 32 -3.41 8.04 -2.14
N TYR A 33 -2.14 7.76 -1.81
CA TYR A 33 -1.04 7.80 -2.76
C TYR A 33 -1.00 6.54 -3.62
N ASP A 34 -0.97 6.73 -4.93
CA ASP A 34 -0.75 5.71 -5.96
C ASP A 34 0.71 5.30 -6.07
N ASP A 35 1.60 6.25 -5.82
CA ASP A 35 3.03 6.04 -5.72
C ASP A 35 3.51 6.48 -4.34
N TRP A 36 4.05 5.54 -3.57
CA TRP A 36 4.64 5.81 -2.26
C TRP A 36 5.81 6.82 -2.36
N ARG A 37 6.45 6.98 -3.53
CA ARG A 37 7.51 7.97 -3.75
C ARG A 37 7.02 9.41 -3.66
N LYS A 38 5.71 9.65 -3.80
CA LYS A 38 5.09 10.97 -3.59
C LYS A 38 4.99 11.34 -2.10
N THR A 39 5.41 10.44 -1.21
CA THR A 39 5.44 10.68 0.23
C THR A 39 6.86 11.01 0.70
N HIS A 40 7.00 11.81 1.77
CA HIS A 40 8.27 12.06 2.48
C HIS A 40 8.83 10.82 3.20
N PHE A 41 8.37 9.63 2.84
CA PHE A 41 8.77 8.38 3.46
C PHE A 41 10.25 8.07 3.26
N GLN A 42 10.85 8.49 2.13
CA GLN A 42 12.28 8.29 1.86
C GLN A 42 13.16 8.96 2.91
N GLU A 43 12.84 10.21 3.26
CA GLU A 43 13.55 11.00 4.26
C GLU A 43 13.40 10.39 5.66
N LYS A 44 12.17 9.99 6.01
CA LYS A 44 11.86 9.43 7.34
C LYS A 44 12.60 8.12 7.62
N PHE A 45 12.83 7.30 6.60
CA PHE A 45 13.53 6.01 6.73
C PHE A 45 14.99 6.06 6.29
N LYS A 46 15.52 7.26 5.93
CA LYS A 46 16.89 7.45 5.42
C LYS A 46 17.22 6.47 4.28
N LEU A 47 16.24 6.15 3.44
CA LEU A 47 16.41 5.20 2.34
C LEU A 47 16.94 5.94 1.12
N SER A 48 18.16 5.62 0.69
CA SER A 48 18.69 6.19 -0.55
C SER A 48 18.08 5.50 -1.78
N LEU A 49 17.61 6.30 -2.75
CA LEU A 49 17.00 5.85 -4.02
C LEU A 49 17.92 4.92 -4.83
N LYS A 50 19.23 5.20 -4.80
CA LYS A 50 20.25 4.46 -5.55
C LYS A 50 20.59 3.10 -4.96
N GLU A 51 20.52 2.92 -3.64
CA GLU A 51 21.02 1.70 -2.99
C GLU A 51 19.91 0.69 -2.65
N ASN A 52 18.65 1.15 -2.59
CA ASN A 52 17.51 0.34 -2.11
C ASN A 52 16.48 0.00 -3.18
N THR A 53 16.88 -0.08 -4.46
CA THR A 53 15.97 -0.28 -5.59
C THR A 53 15.02 -1.47 -5.42
N GLN A 54 15.50 -2.59 -4.85
CA GLN A 54 14.65 -3.77 -4.63
C GLN A 54 13.62 -3.56 -3.51
N VAL A 55 14.00 -2.90 -2.41
CA VAL A 55 13.11 -2.57 -1.30
C VAL A 55 11.98 -1.67 -1.80
N PHE A 56 12.32 -0.66 -2.61
CA PHE A 56 11.33 0.22 -3.24
C PHE A 56 10.36 -0.48 -4.19
N LYS A 57 10.86 -1.45 -4.97
CA LYS A 57 9.99 -2.31 -5.78
C LYS A 57 9.01 -3.07 -4.90
N TRP A 58 9.47 -3.67 -3.79
CA TRP A 58 8.60 -4.38 -2.86
C TRP A 58 7.59 -3.46 -2.17
N MET A 59 7.97 -2.25 -1.80
CA MET A 59 7.05 -1.26 -1.24
C MET A 59 5.92 -0.93 -2.21
N GLY A 60 6.24 -0.67 -3.48
CA GLY A 60 5.23 -0.40 -4.51
C GLY A 60 4.29 -1.57 -4.72
N ILE A 61 4.82 -2.80 -4.78
CA ILE A 61 4.01 -4.03 -4.89
C ILE A 61 3.11 -4.20 -3.67
N ALA A 62 3.63 -3.98 -2.46
CA ALA A 62 2.88 -4.09 -1.22
C ALA A 62 1.75 -3.06 -1.13
N LEU A 63 2.02 -1.80 -1.51
CA LEU A 63 1.01 -0.74 -1.50
C LEU A 63 -0.10 -1.02 -2.52
N ARG A 64 0.27 -1.42 -3.74
CA ARG A 64 -0.69 -1.81 -4.76
C ARG A 64 -1.55 -2.96 -4.28
N GLY A 65 -0.94 -4.05 -3.80
CA GLY A 65 -1.66 -5.21 -3.30
C GLY A 65 -2.61 -4.88 -2.14
N PHE A 66 -2.16 -4.05 -1.20
CA PHE A 66 -3.00 -3.60 -0.09
C PHE A 66 -4.21 -2.78 -0.56
N ARG A 67 -4.00 -1.85 -1.49
CA ARG A 67 -5.09 -1.05 -2.07
C ARG A 67 -6.08 -1.91 -2.86
N CYS A 68 -5.60 -2.88 -3.64
CA CYS A 68 -6.47 -3.81 -4.36
C CYS A 68 -7.30 -4.66 -3.37
N LYS A 69 -6.68 -5.15 -2.28
CA LYS A 69 -7.37 -5.87 -1.20
C LYS A 69 -8.51 -5.03 -0.61
N LEU A 70 -8.20 -3.81 -0.18
CA LEU A 70 -9.20 -2.90 0.39
C LEU A 70 -10.36 -2.63 -0.58
N ALA A 71 -10.05 -2.39 -1.85
CA ALA A 71 -11.07 -2.15 -2.87
C ALA A 71 -11.98 -3.37 -3.07
N ASN A 72 -11.41 -4.55 -3.30
CA ASN A 72 -12.16 -5.75 -3.68
C ASN A 72 -12.90 -6.41 -2.51
N GLU A 73 -12.33 -6.40 -1.31
CA GLU A 73 -12.93 -7.10 -0.16
C GLU A 73 -13.88 -6.22 0.64
N TYR A 74 -13.65 -4.90 0.68
CA TYR A 74 -14.39 -4.00 1.57
C TYR A 74 -15.23 -2.97 0.83
N ILE A 75 -14.71 -2.35 -0.24
CA ILE A 75 -15.38 -1.21 -0.88
C ILE A 75 -16.38 -1.67 -1.94
N LEU A 76 -15.92 -2.42 -2.95
CA LEU A 76 -16.75 -2.84 -4.08
C LEU A 76 -17.95 -3.70 -3.66
N PRO A 77 -17.83 -4.67 -2.73
CA PRO A 77 -18.98 -5.45 -2.27
C PRO A 77 -20.04 -4.60 -1.55
N ASN A 78 -19.63 -3.45 -0.99
CA ASN A 78 -20.48 -2.55 -0.23
C ASN A 78 -20.81 -1.26 -0.99
N ALA A 79 -20.58 -1.19 -2.31
CA ALA A 79 -20.78 0.02 -3.10
C ALA A 79 -22.21 0.59 -3.00
N ASN A 80 -23.22 -0.28 -2.82
CA ASN A 80 -24.62 0.09 -2.65
C ASN A 80 -24.99 0.50 -1.21
N ASN A 81 -24.10 0.25 -0.25
CA ASN A 81 -24.31 0.56 1.17
C ASN A 81 -23.21 1.51 1.68
N LEU A 82 -23.28 2.77 1.27
CA LEU A 82 -22.32 3.81 1.68
C LEU A 82 -22.24 3.99 3.21
N SER A 83 -23.27 3.59 3.95
CA SER A 83 -23.28 3.69 5.42
C SER A 83 -22.24 2.78 6.07
N SER A 84 -21.98 1.59 5.49
CA SER A 84 -20.95 0.67 5.99
C SER A 84 -19.53 1.12 5.65
N LEU A 85 -19.38 2.03 4.67
CA LEU A 85 -18.10 2.58 4.22
C LEU A 85 -17.66 3.86 4.94
N LYS A 86 -18.41 4.33 5.95
CA LYS A 86 -18.06 5.56 6.70
C LYS A 86 -16.75 5.46 7.50
N LYS A 87 -16.30 4.24 7.80
CA LYS A 87 -15.10 3.96 8.58
C LYS A 87 -14.27 2.86 7.89
N PRO A 88 -12.94 2.85 8.10
CA PRO A 88 -12.11 1.74 7.64
C PRO A 88 -12.52 0.43 8.36
N PRO A 89 -12.13 -0.73 7.81
CA PRO A 89 -12.33 -2.03 8.47
C PRO A 89 -11.64 -2.09 9.84
N LEU A 90 -12.15 -2.92 10.74
CA LEU A 90 -11.61 -3.10 12.11
C LEU A 90 -10.12 -3.49 12.10
N GLU A 91 -9.71 -4.34 11.16
CA GLU A 91 -8.29 -4.74 10.99
C GLU A 91 -7.38 -3.56 10.63
N TYR A 92 -7.94 -2.48 10.08
CA TYR A 92 -7.22 -1.32 9.55
C TYR A 92 -7.72 0.00 10.14
N GLU A 93 -8.12 0.01 11.42
CA GLU A 93 -8.55 1.23 12.13
C GLU A 93 -7.46 2.32 12.20
N GLY A 94 -6.20 1.95 11.99
CA GLY A 94 -5.09 2.90 11.89
C GLY A 94 -5.15 3.81 10.65
N ILE A 95 -5.99 3.50 9.66
CA ILE A 95 -6.22 4.38 8.51
C ILE A 95 -7.02 5.61 8.96
N ARG A 96 -6.50 6.80 8.69
CA ARG A 96 -7.21 8.06 8.97
C ARG A 96 -8.55 8.09 8.24
N LYS A 97 -9.60 8.54 8.92
CA LYS A 97 -10.96 8.56 8.37
C LYS A 97 -11.06 9.40 7.10
N GLU A 98 -10.30 10.48 7.02
CA GLU A 98 -10.24 11.39 5.88
C GLU A 98 -9.61 10.68 4.67
N ASP A 99 -8.48 9.99 4.88
CA ASP A 99 -7.81 9.20 3.84
C ASP A 99 -8.70 8.05 3.36
N TRP A 100 -9.38 7.37 4.28
CA TRP A 100 -10.34 6.32 3.96
C TRP A 100 -11.47 6.83 3.09
N LYS A 101 -12.10 7.95 3.48
CA LYS A 101 -13.17 8.57 2.71
C LYS A 101 -12.69 8.95 1.31
N SER A 102 -11.57 9.66 1.19
CA SER A 102 -11.01 10.04 -0.12
C SER A 102 -10.67 8.81 -0.98
N PHE A 103 -10.22 7.73 -0.36
CA PHE A 103 -9.95 6.49 -1.07
C PHE A 103 -11.25 5.82 -1.57
N VAL A 104 -12.29 5.70 -0.73
CA VAL A 104 -13.60 5.18 -1.12
C VAL A 104 -14.19 5.99 -2.29
N ASP A 105 -14.21 7.31 -2.18
CA ASP A 105 -14.72 8.22 -3.22
C ASP A 105 -13.98 7.99 -4.55
N LYS A 106 -12.65 7.82 -4.48
CA LYS A 106 -11.82 7.52 -5.65
C LYS A 106 -12.15 6.17 -6.27
N ILE A 107 -12.28 5.10 -5.47
CA ILE A 107 -12.59 3.75 -5.95
C ILE A 107 -13.97 3.68 -6.60
N LEU A 108 -14.97 4.37 -6.02
CA LEU A 108 -16.34 4.40 -6.54
C LEU A 108 -16.52 5.34 -7.74
N SER A 109 -15.55 6.21 -8.01
CA SER A 109 -15.57 7.05 -9.19
C SER A 109 -15.49 6.21 -10.48
N LYS A 110 -16.30 6.55 -11.49
CA LYS A 110 -16.41 5.80 -12.76
C LYS A 110 -15.06 5.54 -13.46
N ASN A 111 -14.10 6.44 -13.29
CA ASN A 111 -12.79 6.38 -13.94
C ASN A 111 -11.85 5.32 -13.32
N PHE A 112 -12.08 4.91 -12.08
CA PHE A 112 -11.14 4.06 -11.34
C PHE A 112 -11.46 2.55 -11.42
N GLN A 113 -12.70 2.18 -11.76
CA GLN A 113 -13.09 0.78 -11.92
C GLN A 113 -12.34 0.07 -13.08
N VAL A 114 -11.87 0.83 -14.07
CA VAL A 114 -11.07 0.28 -15.19
C VAL A 114 -9.65 -0.11 -14.74
N CYS A 115 -9.03 0.67 -13.84
CA CYS A 115 -7.69 0.37 -13.31
C CYS A 115 -7.69 -0.79 -12.30
N LEU A 116 -8.79 -1.02 -11.58
CA LEU A 116 -8.91 -2.13 -10.62
C LEU A 116 -9.10 -3.49 -11.28
N LYS A 117 -9.63 -3.54 -12.51
CA LYS A 117 -9.69 -4.79 -13.32
C LYS A 117 -8.31 -5.32 -13.74
N LEU A 118 -7.26 -4.51 -13.51
CA LEU A 118 -5.86 -4.84 -13.77
C LEU A 118 -5.05 -4.99 -12.47
N CYS A 119 -5.68 -4.87 -11.30
CA CYS A 119 -5.28 -5.68 -10.16
C CYS A 119 -5.63 -7.14 -10.51
#